data_AF-A0A7Y3IVX2-F1
#
_entry.id   AF-A0A7Y3IVX2-F1
#
_cell.length_a   1.000
_cell.length_b   1.000
_cell.length_c   1.000
_cell.angle_alpha   90.00
_cell.angle_beta   90.00
_cell.angle_gamma   90.00
#
_symmetry.space_group_name_H-M   'P 1'
#
loop_
_entity.id
_entity.type
_entity.pdbx_description
1 polymer ?
#
loop_
_entity_poly.entity_id
_entity_poly.type
_entity_poly.pdbx_seq_one_letter_code
_entity_poly.pdbx_strand_id
1 'polypeptide(L)'
;MELIHAQEISLNTSLVSRESRFVNGVLERCQQDKGLAARLRRADNPATEYQSWDLLAGYGIDLENESQRLPFVTLAAAIAKAKTEGNGSLALGRAIAACYEDGHDSTQAKARLRRLLACDDLPELCRILRPLLALIQSKVAQPLDYVRLLRQVRRFFFNAQQVKAQWAQEFYGQLINSNDTEGEA
;
A
#
# COMPACT_ATOMS: atom_id res chain seq x y z
N MET A 1 -22.16 6.92 -34.04
CA MET A 1 -20.74 6.94 -33.64
C MET A 1 -20.57 7.26 -32.15
N GLU A 2 -21.44 8.05 -31.52
CA GLU A 2 -21.41 8.35 -30.08
C GLU A 2 -21.72 7.17 -29.14
N LEU A 3 -22.58 6.23 -29.56
CA LEU A 3 -22.97 5.07 -28.74
C LEU A 3 -21.82 4.08 -28.48
N ILE A 4 -20.87 3.97 -29.41
CA ILE A 4 -19.71 3.07 -29.28
C ILE A 4 -18.70 3.65 -28.27
N HIS A 5 -18.49 4.96 -28.28
CA HIS A 5 -17.60 5.65 -27.33
C HIS A 5 -18.11 5.59 -25.88
N ALA A 6 -19.43 5.73 -25.68
CA ALA A 6 -20.03 5.60 -24.35
C ALA A 6 -19.92 4.16 -23.79
N GLN A 7 -20.04 3.13 -24.64
CA GLN A 7 -19.86 1.74 -24.25
C GLN A 7 -18.39 1.39 -23.97
N GLU A 8 -17.42 1.91 -24.73
CA GLU A 8 -15.98 1.73 -24.46
C GLU A 8 -15.54 2.38 -23.14
N ILE A 9 -16.01 3.61 -22.86
CA ILE A 9 -15.70 4.31 -21.61
C ILE A 9 -16.32 3.58 -20.40
N SER A 10 -17.53 3.03 -20.55
CA SER A 10 -18.22 2.25 -19.52
C SER A 10 -17.58 0.87 -19.26
N LEU A 11 -17.06 0.21 -20.30
CA LEU A 11 -16.28 -1.03 -20.16
C LEU A 11 -14.94 -0.75 -19.47
N ASN A 12 -14.26 0.33 -19.82
CA ASN A 12 -12.94 0.67 -19.27
C ASN A 12 -13.00 1.09 -17.79
N THR A 13 -14.11 1.70 -17.34
CA THR A 13 -14.34 1.99 -15.92
C THR A 13 -14.70 0.76 -15.08
N SER A 14 -15.22 -0.31 -15.71
CA SER A 14 -15.56 -1.57 -15.03
C SER A 14 -14.35 -2.48 -14.78
N LEU A 15 -13.22 -2.24 -15.46
CA LEU A 15 -11.99 -3.04 -15.35
C LEU A 15 -11.05 -2.57 -14.23
N VAL A 16 -11.23 -1.36 -13.72
CA VAL A 16 -10.36 -0.77 -12.70
C VAL A 16 -10.87 -1.15 -11.31
N SER A 17 -10.06 -1.89 -10.54
CA SER A 17 -10.44 -2.32 -9.19
C SER A 17 -10.65 -1.11 -8.26
N ARG A 18 -11.48 -1.28 -7.22
CA ARG A 18 -11.73 -0.23 -6.20
C ARG A 18 -10.43 0.30 -5.60
N GLU A 19 -9.45 -0.57 -5.36
CA GLU A 19 -8.13 -0.19 -4.84
C GLU A 19 -7.34 0.64 -5.84
N SER A 20 -7.34 0.25 -7.12
CA SER A 20 -6.64 1.00 -8.16
C SER A 20 -7.23 2.39 -8.35
N ARG A 21 -8.57 2.50 -8.42
CA ARG A 21 -9.27 3.78 -8.50
C ARG A 21 -8.93 4.67 -7.30
N PHE A 22 -8.93 4.12 -6.09
CA PHE A 22 -8.60 4.88 -4.89
C PHE A 22 -7.14 5.34 -4.88
N VAL A 23 -6.19 4.42 -5.05
CA VAL A 23 -4.75 4.72 -4.98
C VAL A 23 -4.35 5.73 -6.04
N ASN A 24 -4.76 5.54 -7.30
CA ASN A 24 -4.42 6.45 -8.39
C ASN A 24 -5.00 7.84 -8.16
N GLY A 25 -6.26 7.93 -7.70
CA GLY A 25 -6.85 9.23 -7.42
C GLY A 25 -6.28 9.91 -6.16
N VAL A 26 -5.77 9.17 -5.17
CA VAL A 26 -5.02 9.79 -4.05
C VAL A 26 -3.66 10.31 -4.52
N LEU A 27 -2.94 9.54 -5.35
CA LEU A 27 -1.67 9.96 -5.95
C LEU A 27 -1.83 11.26 -6.74
N GLU A 28 -2.78 11.28 -7.66
CA GLU A 28 -3.09 12.43 -8.51
C GLU A 28 -3.47 13.66 -7.66
N ARG A 29 -4.43 13.52 -6.74
CA ARG A 29 -4.88 14.63 -5.92
C ARG A 29 -3.79 15.14 -4.97
N CYS A 30 -2.87 14.29 -4.51
CA CYS A 30 -1.74 14.73 -3.69
C CYS A 30 -0.75 15.60 -4.46
N GLN A 31 -0.66 15.44 -5.79
CA GLN A 31 0.17 16.28 -6.65
C GLN A 31 -0.50 17.64 -6.95
N GLN A 32 -1.82 17.62 -7.15
CA GLN A 32 -2.61 18.80 -7.50
C GLN A 32 -2.99 19.67 -6.28
N ASP A 33 -3.22 19.04 -5.12
CA ASP A 33 -3.68 19.72 -3.88
C ASP A 33 -2.72 19.45 -2.71
N LYS A 34 -1.82 20.40 -2.48
CA LYS A 34 -0.86 20.38 -1.36
C LYS A 34 -1.56 20.42 0.01
N GLY A 35 -2.73 21.04 0.09
CA GLY A 35 -3.54 21.15 1.31
C GLY A 35 -4.16 19.81 1.68
N LEU A 36 -4.75 19.09 0.73
CA LEU A 36 -5.18 17.71 0.90
C LEU A 36 -4.00 16.83 1.33
N ALA A 37 -2.87 16.90 0.63
CA ALA A 37 -1.70 16.10 0.98
C ALA A 37 -1.25 16.35 2.43
N ALA A 38 -1.28 17.61 2.91
CA ALA A 38 -0.97 17.94 4.30
C ALA A 38 -1.99 17.39 5.31
N ARG A 39 -3.28 17.39 4.97
CA ARG A 39 -4.35 16.76 5.78
C ARG A 39 -4.16 15.25 5.87
N LEU A 40 -3.86 14.58 4.76
CA LEU A 40 -3.66 13.13 4.73
C LEU A 40 -2.43 12.70 5.53
N ARG A 41 -1.32 13.45 5.50
CA ARG A 41 -0.16 13.18 6.36
C ARG A 41 -0.52 13.25 7.85
N ARG A 42 -1.37 14.21 8.24
CA ARG A 42 -1.87 14.36 9.62
C ARG A 42 -2.87 13.27 10.00
N ALA A 43 -3.66 12.78 9.04
CA ALA A 43 -4.63 11.71 9.28
C ALA A 43 -3.99 10.37 9.71
N ASP A 44 -2.67 10.23 9.63
CA ASP A 44 -1.93 9.10 10.21
C ASP A 44 -2.01 9.04 11.75
N ASN A 45 -2.34 10.16 12.39
CA ASN A 45 -2.63 10.26 13.82
C ASN A 45 -4.14 10.11 14.06
N PRO A 46 -4.60 9.17 14.93
CA PRO A 46 -6.01 8.98 15.26
C PRO A 46 -6.76 10.27 15.65
N ALA A 47 -6.10 11.18 16.39
CA ALA A 47 -6.72 12.44 16.82
C ALA A 47 -7.05 13.40 15.66
N THR A 48 -6.40 13.23 14.51
CA THR A 48 -6.58 14.07 13.32
C THR A 48 -7.04 13.26 12.10
N GLU A 49 -7.48 12.01 12.30
CA GLU A 49 -7.91 11.13 11.22
C GLU A 49 -9.09 11.72 10.44
N TYR A 50 -9.97 12.46 11.11
CA TYR A 50 -11.14 13.12 10.52
C TYR A 50 -10.79 14.06 9.36
N GLN A 51 -9.55 14.55 9.28
CA GLN A 51 -9.09 15.39 8.17
C GLN A 51 -9.06 14.66 6.82
N SER A 52 -9.12 13.31 6.84
CA SER A 52 -9.23 12.47 5.65
C SER A 52 -10.67 12.13 5.26
N TRP A 53 -11.67 12.37 6.13
CA TRP A 53 -13.02 11.83 5.94
C TRP A 53 -13.73 12.34 4.69
N ASP A 54 -13.51 13.60 4.30
CA ASP A 54 -14.01 14.16 3.04
C ASP A 54 -13.52 13.35 1.82
N LEU A 55 -12.22 13.03 1.78
CA LEU A 55 -11.65 12.16 0.75
C LEU A 55 -12.32 10.77 0.81
N LEU A 56 -12.35 10.13 1.98
CA LEU A 56 -12.82 8.76 2.12
C LEU A 56 -14.31 8.63 1.75
N ALA A 57 -15.15 9.56 2.21
CA ALA A 57 -16.56 9.64 1.87
C ALA A 57 -16.78 9.83 0.36
N GLY A 58 -15.95 10.64 -0.30
CA GLY A 58 -15.98 10.80 -1.76
C GLY A 58 -15.68 9.52 -2.55
N TYR A 59 -15.03 8.51 -1.93
CA TYR A 59 -14.83 7.17 -2.48
C TYR A 59 -15.85 6.13 -1.99
N GLY A 60 -16.92 6.57 -1.30
CA GLY A 60 -17.95 5.69 -0.76
C GLY A 60 -17.42 4.73 0.30
N ILE A 61 -16.43 5.17 1.08
CA ILE A 61 -15.90 4.39 2.21
C ILE A 61 -16.77 4.69 3.43
N ASP A 62 -17.33 3.65 4.01
CA ASP A 62 -18.06 3.72 5.26
C ASP A 62 -17.09 4.09 6.40
N LEU A 63 -17.34 5.26 7.01
CA LEU A 63 -16.47 5.83 8.03
C LEU A 63 -16.70 5.20 9.42
N GLU A 64 -17.89 4.64 9.65
CA GLU A 64 -18.21 3.98 10.92
C GLU A 64 -17.63 2.56 10.94
N ASN A 65 -17.51 1.94 9.78
CA ASN A 65 -16.92 0.61 9.65
C ASN A 65 -15.40 0.67 9.58
N GLU A 66 -14.73 0.32 10.69
CA GLU A 66 -13.26 0.32 10.78
C GLU A 66 -12.58 -0.58 9.75
N SER A 67 -13.21 -1.70 9.39
CA SER A 67 -12.66 -2.63 8.37
C SER A 67 -12.63 -2.02 6.97
N GLN A 68 -13.46 -1.00 6.72
CA GLN A 68 -13.40 -0.17 5.53
C GLN A 68 -12.53 1.06 5.74
N ARG A 69 -12.65 1.79 6.84
CA ARG A 69 -11.95 3.06 7.06
C ARG A 69 -10.43 2.89 7.22
N LEU A 70 -9.98 1.99 8.09
CA LEU A 70 -8.57 1.89 8.50
C LEU A 70 -7.59 1.53 7.38
N PRO A 71 -7.88 0.57 6.48
CA PRO A 71 -7.00 0.28 5.34
C PRO A 71 -6.77 1.51 4.47
N PHE A 72 -7.85 2.21 4.13
CA PHE A 72 -7.80 3.31 3.17
C PHE A 72 -7.10 4.54 3.74
N VAL A 73 -7.38 4.91 5.00
CA VAL A 73 -6.67 6.04 5.62
C VAL A 73 -5.19 5.76 5.83
N THR A 74 -4.83 4.52 6.21
CA THR A 74 -3.43 4.11 6.40
C THR A 74 -2.65 4.23 5.10
N LEU A 75 -3.23 3.76 3.99
CA LEU A 75 -2.59 3.87 2.68
C LEU A 75 -2.58 5.30 2.13
N ALA A 76 -3.65 6.07 2.31
CA ALA A 76 -3.69 7.47 1.86
C ALA A 76 -2.64 8.33 2.58
N ALA A 77 -2.47 8.14 3.89
CA ALA A 77 -1.43 8.79 4.67
C ALA A 77 -0.03 8.41 4.19
N ALA A 78 0.22 7.11 3.93
CA ALA A 78 1.50 6.63 3.42
C ALA A 78 1.83 7.21 2.04
N ILE A 79 0.87 7.24 1.11
CA ILE A 79 1.02 7.84 -0.21
C ILE A 79 1.36 9.34 -0.10
N ALA A 80 0.60 10.08 0.72
CA ALA A 80 0.81 11.51 0.91
C ALA A 80 2.18 11.84 1.54
N LYS A 81 2.73 10.94 2.36
CA LYS A 81 4.09 11.05 2.91
C LYS A 81 5.13 10.72 1.85
N ALA A 82 4.93 9.67 1.06
CA ALA A 82 5.86 9.17 0.04
C ALA A 82 6.16 10.19 -1.06
N LYS A 83 5.18 11.05 -1.42
CA LYS A 83 5.31 12.03 -2.51
C LYS A 83 5.75 11.40 -3.83
N THR A 84 5.36 10.15 -4.07
CA THR A 84 5.64 9.46 -5.33
C THR A 84 4.71 9.94 -6.45
N GLU A 85 5.19 9.91 -7.68
CA GLU A 85 4.45 10.35 -8.86
C GLU A 85 3.39 9.32 -9.31
N GLY A 86 3.54 8.05 -8.92
CA GLY A 86 2.66 6.97 -9.35
C GLY A 86 2.71 5.75 -8.44
N ASN A 87 1.87 4.75 -8.74
CA ASN A 87 1.92 3.47 -8.04
C ASN A 87 3.21 2.74 -8.44
N GLY A 88 3.92 2.21 -7.45
CA GLY A 88 5.13 1.43 -7.70
C GLY A 88 4.85 -0.04 -8.00
N SER A 89 5.92 -0.82 -8.00
CA SER A 89 5.90 -2.27 -8.22
C SER A 89 6.53 -3.06 -7.07
N LEU A 90 7.10 -2.38 -6.07
CA LEU A 90 7.77 -3.03 -4.96
C LEU A 90 6.75 -3.61 -3.96
N ALA A 91 6.76 -4.93 -3.82
CA ALA A 91 5.90 -5.63 -2.87
C ALA A 91 6.37 -5.42 -1.41
N LEU A 92 5.45 -5.50 -0.44
CA LEU A 92 5.73 -5.16 0.95
C LEU A 92 6.84 -6.03 1.55
N GLY A 93 6.80 -7.35 1.34
CA GLY A 93 7.83 -8.24 1.87
C GLY A 93 9.24 -7.88 1.39
N ARG A 94 9.39 -7.62 0.08
CA ARG A 94 10.67 -7.17 -0.51
C ARG A 94 11.09 -5.80 0.01
N ALA A 95 10.15 -4.89 0.20
CA ALA A 95 10.44 -3.56 0.74
C ALA A 95 10.99 -3.61 2.17
N ILE A 96 10.49 -4.53 3.01
CA ILE A 96 11.01 -4.73 4.38
C ILE A 96 12.46 -5.23 4.31
N ALA A 97 12.76 -6.21 3.45
CA ALA A 97 14.13 -6.69 3.24
C ALA A 97 15.05 -5.57 2.75
N ALA A 98 14.62 -4.81 1.74
CA ALA A 98 15.40 -3.71 1.15
C ALA A 98 15.70 -2.54 2.10
N CYS A 99 15.12 -2.50 3.31
CA CYS A 99 15.47 -1.51 4.33
C CYS A 99 16.86 -1.75 4.96
N TYR A 100 17.47 -2.92 4.72
CA TYR A 100 18.68 -3.38 5.39
C TYR A 100 19.66 -3.95 4.36
N GLU A 101 20.98 -3.76 4.59
CA GLU A 101 22.04 -4.18 3.67
C GLU A 101 22.05 -5.70 3.42
N ASP A 102 21.90 -6.49 4.49
CA ASP A 102 21.81 -7.96 4.39
C ASP A 102 20.44 -8.45 3.89
N GLY A 103 19.56 -7.55 3.45
CA GLY A 103 18.26 -7.88 2.90
C GLY A 103 17.42 -8.78 3.81
N HIS A 104 16.95 -9.89 3.24
CA HIS A 104 16.16 -10.88 3.96
C HIS A 104 16.92 -11.65 5.04
N ASP A 105 18.26 -11.59 5.07
CA ASP A 105 19.09 -12.25 6.08
C ASP A 105 19.23 -11.44 7.37
N SER A 106 19.01 -10.12 7.29
CA SER A 106 19.05 -9.20 8.43
C SER A 106 18.11 -9.63 9.57
N THR A 107 18.66 -9.68 10.78
CA THR A 107 17.89 -9.96 12.01
C THR A 107 16.79 -8.92 12.22
N GLN A 108 17.07 -7.65 11.91
CA GLN A 108 16.13 -6.54 12.02
C GLN A 108 15.01 -6.68 10.98
N ALA A 109 15.33 -7.02 9.74
CA ALA A 109 14.33 -7.28 8.69
C ALA A 109 13.39 -8.42 9.08
N LYS A 110 13.95 -9.55 9.53
CA LYS A 110 13.20 -10.71 10.03
C LYS A 110 12.30 -10.34 11.21
N ALA A 111 12.79 -9.54 12.16
CA ALA A 111 12.01 -9.09 13.31
C ALA A 111 10.80 -8.21 12.90
N ARG A 112 10.99 -7.30 11.94
CA ARG A 112 9.91 -6.46 11.40
C ARG A 112 8.86 -7.28 10.68
N LEU A 113 9.28 -8.23 9.83
CA LEU A 113 8.35 -9.16 9.19
C LEU A 113 7.58 -9.96 10.25
N ARG A 114 8.25 -10.59 11.21
CA ARG A 114 7.59 -11.37 12.27
C ARG A 114 6.55 -10.55 13.03
N ARG A 115 6.86 -9.29 13.36
CA ARG A 115 5.91 -8.39 14.03
C ARG A 115 4.66 -8.12 13.19
N LEU A 116 4.82 -7.95 11.88
CA LEU A 116 3.72 -7.78 10.94
C LEU A 116 2.86 -9.06 10.86
N LEU A 117 3.51 -10.22 10.72
CA LEU A 117 2.82 -11.52 10.63
C LEU A 117 2.13 -11.94 11.93
N ALA A 118 2.58 -11.42 13.07
CA ALA A 118 1.98 -11.67 14.37
C ALA A 118 0.73 -10.82 14.66
N CYS A 119 0.33 -9.90 13.78
CA CYS A 119 -0.89 -9.12 14.01
C CYS A 119 -2.13 -10.02 13.94
N ASP A 120 -3.08 -9.87 14.84
CA ASP A 120 -4.28 -10.73 14.90
C ASP A 120 -5.51 -10.07 14.30
N ASP A 121 -5.54 -8.74 14.28
CA ASP A 121 -6.64 -7.96 13.73
C ASP A 121 -6.19 -6.80 12.84
N LEU A 122 -7.16 -6.23 12.13
CA LEU A 122 -6.93 -5.17 11.16
C LEU A 122 -6.50 -3.82 11.81
N PRO A 123 -7.10 -3.37 12.94
CA PRO A 123 -6.60 -2.20 13.65
C PRO A 123 -5.14 -2.31 14.09
N GLU A 124 -4.74 -3.45 14.66
CA GLU A 124 -3.37 -3.72 15.07
C GLU A 124 -2.44 -3.71 13.86
N LEU A 125 -2.82 -4.38 12.77
CA LEU A 125 -2.08 -4.38 11.52
C LEU A 125 -1.84 -2.95 11.02
N CYS A 126 -2.89 -2.12 10.96
CA CYS A 126 -2.76 -0.74 10.51
C CYS A 126 -1.81 0.06 11.41
N ARG A 127 -1.89 -0.12 12.74
CA ARG A 127 -0.99 0.52 13.71
C ARG A 127 0.48 0.12 13.49
N ILE A 128 0.75 -1.12 13.13
CA ILE A 128 2.12 -1.62 12.84
C ILE A 128 2.60 -1.18 11.45
N LEU A 129 1.70 -1.12 10.46
CA LEU A 129 2.02 -0.68 9.11
C LEU A 129 2.47 0.77 9.06
N ARG A 130 1.82 1.69 9.79
CA ARG A 130 2.17 3.13 9.76
C ARG A 130 3.67 3.42 9.97
N PRO A 131 4.31 2.99 11.07
CA PRO A 131 5.75 3.19 11.26
C PRO A 131 6.61 2.35 10.30
N LEU A 132 6.11 1.19 9.84
CA LEU A 132 6.83 0.35 8.87
C LEU A 132 6.92 1.02 7.49
N LEU A 133 5.82 1.60 7.02
CA LEU A 133 5.76 2.32 5.75
C LEU A 133 6.62 3.59 5.78
N ALA A 134 6.65 4.29 6.93
CA ALA A 134 7.56 5.42 7.12
C ALA A 134 9.04 5.01 7.05
N LEU A 135 9.40 3.88 7.65
CA LEU A 135 10.75 3.32 7.55
C LEU A 135 11.11 2.99 6.10
N ILE A 136 10.24 2.25 5.39
CA ILE A 136 10.44 1.88 3.98
C ILE A 136 10.67 3.13 3.15
N GLN A 137 9.82 4.15 3.31
CA GLN A 137 9.97 5.42 2.60
C GLN A 137 11.34 6.09 2.87
N SER A 138 11.85 6.00 4.10
CA SER A 138 13.13 6.63 4.46
C SER A 138 14.37 5.87 3.97
N LYS A 139 14.21 4.60 3.57
CA LYS A 139 15.33 3.70 3.24
C LYS A 139 15.33 3.20 1.80
N VAL A 140 14.17 3.16 1.16
CA VAL A 140 13.97 2.51 -0.12
C VAL A 140 13.50 3.53 -1.15
N ALA A 141 14.29 3.72 -2.20
CA ALA A 141 13.98 4.68 -3.27
C ALA A 141 12.84 4.20 -4.18
N GLN A 142 12.72 2.88 -4.39
CA GLN A 142 11.68 2.32 -5.25
C GLN A 142 10.30 2.41 -4.56
N PRO A 143 9.28 2.97 -5.23
CA PRO A 143 7.94 3.08 -4.65
C PRO A 143 7.26 1.73 -4.46
N LEU A 144 6.44 1.64 -3.42
CA LEU A 144 5.60 0.48 -3.14
C LEU A 144 4.48 0.31 -4.16
N ASP A 145 4.09 -0.93 -4.40
CA ASP A 145 2.81 -1.26 -5.03
C ASP A 145 1.66 -1.06 -4.02
N TYR A 146 1.20 0.18 -3.90
CA TYR A 146 0.12 0.58 -3.00
C TYR A 146 -1.23 -0.04 -3.38
N VAL A 147 -1.48 -0.32 -4.67
CA VAL A 147 -2.70 -1.01 -5.12
C VAL A 147 -2.74 -2.43 -4.56
N ARG A 148 -1.65 -3.18 -4.73
CA ARG A 148 -1.53 -4.53 -4.16
C ARG A 148 -1.58 -4.50 -2.64
N LEU A 149 -0.87 -3.57 -2.01
CA LEU A 149 -0.85 -3.44 -0.56
C LEU A 149 -2.25 -3.14 0.00
N LEU A 150 -3.00 -2.19 -0.58
CA LEU A 150 -4.36 -1.88 -0.16
C LEU A 150 -5.26 -3.12 -0.28
N ARG A 151 -5.14 -3.89 -1.37
CA ARG A 151 -5.90 -5.13 -1.56
C ARG A 151 -5.58 -6.16 -0.47
N GLN A 152 -4.30 -6.32 -0.11
CA GLN A 152 -3.85 -7.21 0.94
C GLN A 152 -4.37 -6.79 2.32
N VAL A 153 -4.25 -5.51 2.67
CA VAL A 153 -4.72 -4.97 3.96
C VAL A 153 -6.24 -5.11 4.09
N ARG A 154 -7.01 -4.84 3.03
CA ARG A 154 -8.47 -5.07 3.02
C ARG A 154 -8.83 -6.55 3.20
N ARG A 155 -8.09 -7.45 2.55
CA ARG A 155 -8.29 -8.91 2.67
C ARG A 155 -7.91 -9.46 4.03
N PHE A 156 -7.02 -8.79 4.76
CA PHE A 156 -6.56 -9.26 6.06
C PHE A 156 -7.70 -9.50 7.05
N PHE A 157 -8.76 -8.66 7.01
CA PHE A 157 -9.92 -8.79 7.90
C PHE A 157 -10.62 -10.15 7.81
N PHE A 158 -10.69 -10.77 6.63
CA PHE A 158 -11.39 -12.05 6.42
C PHE A 158 -10.49 -13.19 5.93
N ASN A 159 -9.22 -12.91 5.61
CA ASN A 159 -8.26 -13.91 5.14
C ASN A 159 -6.81 -13.56 5.55
N ALA A 160 -6.61 -13.34 6.85
CA ALA A 160 -5.31 -12.94 7.41
C ALA A 160 -4.19 -13.93 7.06
N GLN A 161 -4.44 -15.25 7.16
CA GLN A 161 -3.40 -16.25 6.93
C GLN A 161 -2.87 -16.23 5.49
N GLN A 162 -3.74 -16.09 4.48
CA GLN A 162 -3.29 -15.97 3.10
C GLN A 162 -2.46 -14.71 2.88
N VAL A 163 -2.86 -13.58 3.46
CA VAL A 163 -2.11 -12.31 3.34
C VAL A 163 -0.74 -12.42 4.03
N LYS A 164 -0.69 -13.00 5.23
CA LYS A 164 0.56 -13.28 5.96
C LYS A 164 1.51 -14.17 5.15
N ALA A 165 0.98 -15.24 4.54
CA ALA A 165 1.77 -16.12 3.66
C ALA A 165 2.33 -15.36 2.44
N GLN A 166 1.53 -14.49 1.80
CA GLN A 166 1.99 -13.67 0.67
C GLN A 166 3.16 -12.76 1.08
N TRP A 167 3.05 -12.04 2.20
CA TRP A 167 4.15 -11.17 2.66
C TRP A 167 5.41 -11.96 3.03
N ALA A 168 5.26 -13.14 3.63
CA ALA A 168 6.39 -14.02 3.90
C ALA A 168 7.07 -14.50 2.61
N GLN A 169 6.29 -14.93 1.61
CA GLN A 169 6.80 -15.34 0.31
C GLN A 169 7.46 -14.17 -0.44
N GLU A 170 6.90 -12.97 -0.36
CA GLU A 170 7.52 -11.77 -0.93
C GLU A 170 8.86 -11.45 -0.25
N PHE A 171 8.98 -11.68 1.06
CA PHE A 171 10.18 -11.40 1.84
C PHE A 171 11.30 -12.44 1.62
N TYR A 172 10.97 -13.73 1.65
CA TYR A 172 11.95 -14.82 1.54
C TYR A 172 12.16 -15.31 0.10
N GLY A 173 11.25 -14.96 -0.82
CA GLY A 173 11.36 -15.38 -2.22
C GLY A 173 12.62 -14.81 -2.87
N GLN A 174 13.40 -15.68 -3.51
CA GLN A 174 14.60 -15.27 -4.22
C GLN A 174 14.25 -14.21 -5.29
N LEU A 175 15.08 -13.19 -5.39
CA LEU A 175 15.24 -12.47 -6.64
C LEU A 175 15.71 -13.52 -7.65
N ILE A 176 14.84 -13.96 -8.56
CA ILE A 176 15.35 -14.51 -9.81
C ILE A 176 16.03 -13.33 -10.49
N ASN A 177 17.32 -13.15 -10.23
CA ASN A 177 18.16 -12.26 -10.99
C ASN A 177 18.27 -12.93 -12.36
N SER A 178 17.64 -12.35 -13.37
CA SER A 178 17.78 -12.78 -14.78
C SER A 178 19.19 -12.52 -15.35
N ASN A 179 20.23 -12.51 -14.52
CA ASN A 179 21.59 -12.19 -14.92
C ASN A 179 22.57 -13.38 -14.80
N ASP A 180 22.10 -14.58 -14.45
CA ASP A 180 22.95 -15.78 -14.39
C ASP A 180 22.89 -16.61 -15.70
N THR A 181 22.88 -15.95 -16.87
CA THR A 181 23.01 -16.66 -18.17
C THR A 181 24.18 -16.16 -19.02
N GLU A 182 24.99 -15.21 -18.55
CA GLU A 182 26.23 -14.84 -19.24
C GLU A 182 27.45 -15.27 -18.41
N GLY A 183 27.81 -16.55 -18.57
CA GLY A 183 28.96 -17.15 -17.90
C GLY A 183 29.35 -18.51 -18.47
N GLU A 184 29.22 -18.71 -19.79
CA GLU A 184 29.96 -19.73 -20.53
C GLU A 184 31.03 -19.05 -21.39
N ALA A 185 32.29 -19.19 -20.97
CA ALA A 185 33.47 -19.26 -21.83
C ALA A 185 34.60 -19.95 -21.08
#